data_AF-A0A6A6VG72-F1
#
_entry.id   AF-A0A6A6VG72-F1
#
_cell.length_a   1.000
_cell.length_b   1.000
_cell.length_c   1.000
_cell.angle_alpha   90.00
_cell.angle_beta   90.00
_cell.angle_gamma   90.00
#
_symmetry.space_group_name_H-M   'P 1'
#
loop_
_entity.id
_entity.type
_entity.pdbx_description
1 polymer ?
#
loop_
_entity_poly.entity_id
_entity_poly.type
_entity_poly.pdbx_seq_one_letter_code
_entity_poly.pdbx_strand_id
1 'polypeptide(L)'
;MADPNHSYTEMKGDVEAIGAHCQMEYCHVLDFLPFKCQSCEGTFCLDHRTETAHKCPQEGAWSRRRAALNNSPSTTLPKPSLYTHDQQCAELSCKTLINTSRMPANHCTTCNRSYCLKHRMQEDHDCKNLKPLGARPSMLNAQRDRGLSALAKLKEWSANKRAEDAKKRSSSSRSGGLFSSLSKRTTSAASAAQNELNTLKRTAKGEASIPVEKRVYLYV
;
A
#
# COMPACT_ATOMS: atom_id res chain seq x y z
N MET A 1 0.21 9.11 50.75
CA MET A 1 -0.39 7.90 50.13
C MET A 1 -1.45 8.40 49.17
N ALA A 2 -1.31 8.19 47.87
CA ALA A 2 -2.27 8.60 46.85
C ALA A 2 -3.15 7.40 46.47
N ASP A 3 -4.46 7.57 46.49
CA ASP A 3 -5.45 6.54 46.17
C ASP A 3 -5.37 6.09 44.70
N PRO A 4 -5.40 4.78 44.39
CA PRO A 4 -5.16 4.25 43.04
C PRO A 4 -6.37 4.31 42.08
N ASN A 5 -7.44 5.02 42.40
CA ASN A 5 -8.72 4.96 41.66
C ASN A 5 -9.24 6.28 41.07
N HIS A 6 -8.43 7.34 41.00
CA HIS A 6 -8.82 8.57 40.30
C HIS A 6 -8.04 8.74 39.00
N SER A 7 -8.70 8.52 37.87
CA SER A 7 -8.19 8.80 36.52
C SER A 7 -8.34 10.28 36.14
N TYR A 8 -7.94 11.19 37.02
CA TYR A 8 -7.98 12.62 36.71
C TYR A 8 -6.61 13.10 36.24
N THR A 9 -6.57 13.66 35.04
CA THR A 9 -5.38 14.35 34.51
C THR A 9 -5.18 15.63 35.31
N GLU A 10 -4.10 15.70 36.09
CA GLU A 10 -3.70 16.92 36.82
C GLU A 10 -3.39 18.03 35.80
N MET A 11 -4.34 18.95 35.63
CA MET A 11 -4.21 20.07 34.69
C MET A 11 -3.29 21.13 35.33
N LYS A 12 -1.98 21.08 35.05
CA LYS A 12 -1.04 22.16 35.41
C LYS A 12 -1.26 23.37 34.51
N GLY A 13 -2.05 24.33 34.98
CA GLY A 13 -2.28 25.62 34.32
C GLY A 13 -3.31 26.44 35.11
N ASP A 14 -3.21 27.77 35.03
CA ASP A 14 -4.24 28.64 35.58
C ASP A 14 -5.53 28.44 34.77
N VAL A 15 -6.64 28.14 35.46
CA VAL A 15 -7.93 27.80 34.82
C VAL A 15 -8.45 28.95 33.95
N GLU A 16 -8.04 30.18 34.25
CA GLU A 16 -8.40 31.39 33.52
C GLU A 16 -7.74 31.47 32.13
N ALA A 17 -6.69 30.66 31.86
CA ALA A 17 -6.01 30.62 30.57
C ALA A 17 -6.66 29.67 29.53
N ILE A 18 -7.67 28.89 29.92
CA ILE A 18 -8.25 27.80 29.10
C ILE A 18 -9.42 28.31 28.22
N GLY A 19 -9.91 29.53 28.44
CA GLY A 19 -11.06 30.13 27.73
C GLY A 19 -10.75 31.40 26.95
N ALA A 20 -11.79 32.00 26.36
CA ALA A 20 -11.71 33.31 25.71
C ALA A 20 -12.81 34.24 26.21
N HIS A 21 -12.49 35.53 26.34
CA HIS A 21 -13.46 36.55 26.72
C HIS A 21 -14.37 36.91 25.56
N CYS A 22 -15.66 37.10 25.86
CA CYS A 22 -16.62 37.65 24.92
C CYS A 22 -16.20 39.07 24.46
N GLN A 23 -16.16 39.29 23.16
CA GLN A 23 -15.78 40.59 22.56
C GLN A 23 -16.90 41.63 22.54
N MET A 24 -18.10 41.31 23.05
CA MET A 24 -19.16 42.30 23.22
C MET A 24 -18.79 43.28 24.34
N GLU A 25 -18.96 44.58 24.07
CA GLU A 25 -18.62 45.72 24.95
C GLU A 25 -19.10 45.61 26.41
N TYR A 26 -20.23 44.95 26.66
CA TYR A 26 -20.85 44.89 27.98
C TYR A 26 -20.80 43.51 28.63
N CYS A 27 -20.28 42.48 27.95
CA CYS A 27 -20.32 41.11 28.45
C CYS A 27 -18.97 40.68 29.05
N HIS A 28 -17.91 40.64 28.24
CA HIS A 28 -16.55 40.24 28.63
C HIS A 28 -16.41 38.94 29.46
N VAL A 29 -17.46 38.12 29.55
CA VAL A 29 -17.46 36.83 30.26
C VAL A 29 -16.44 35.90 29.62
N LEU A 30 -15.64 35.23 30.46
CA LEU A 30 -14.72 34.17 30.05
C LEU A 30 -15.53 32.90 29.79
N ASP A 31 -15.57 32.46 28.53
CA ASP A 31 -16.21 31.21 28.13
C ASP A 31 -15.14 30.20 27.69
N PHE A 32 -15.27 28.96 28.16
CA PHE A 32 -14.35 27.87 27.80
C PHE A 32 -14.61 27.35 26.37
N LEU A 33 -15.78 27.65 25.80
CA LEU A 33 -16.10 27.35 24.40
C LEU A 33 -16.14 28.66 23.58
N PRO A 34 -15.02 29.06 22.94
CA PRO A 34 -15.00 30.26 22.11
C PRO A 34 -15.87 30.08 20.86
N PHE A 35 -16.98 30.82 20.77
CA PHE A 35 -17.83 30.84 19.58
C PHE A 35 -17.38 31.95 18.63
N LYS A 36 -16.91 31.58 17.43
CA LYS A 36 -16.54 32.55 16.39
C LYS A 36 -17.73 32.88 15.49
N CYS A 37 -18.05 34.17 15.36
CA CYS A 37 -19.04 34.61 14.39
C CYS A 37 -18.49 34.47 12.97
N GLN A 38 -19.23 33.81 12.07
CA GLN A 38 -18.77 33.61 10.68
C GLN A 38 -18.91 34.86 9.80
N SER A 39 -19.55 35.91 10.31
CA SER A 39 -19.76 37.18 9.62
C SER A 39 -18.72 38.23 9.99
N CYS A 40 -18.45 38.45 11.28
CA CYS A 40 -17.47 39.44 11.76
C CYS A 40 -16.16 38.84 12.30
N GLU A 41 -16.06 37.51 12.39
CA GLU A 41 -14.90 36.76 12.90
C GLU A 41 -14.55 37.01 14.38
N GLY A 42 -15.40 37.76 15.10
CA GLY A 42 -15.27 37.97 16.54
C GLY A 42 -15.57 36.73 17.38
N THR A 43 -15.02 36.70 18.59
CA THR A 43 -15.21 35.60 19.57
C THR A 43 -16.17 36.01 20.67
N PHE A 44 -17.20 35.20 20.90
CA PHE A 44 -18.30 35.49 21.82
C PHE A 44 -18.62 34.27 22.71
N CYS A 45 -19.30 34.51 23.82
CA CYS A 45 -19.82 33.46 24.70
C CYS A 45 -21.11 32.83 24.13
N LEU A 46 -21.63 31.80 24.80
CA LEU A 46 -22.85 31.08 24.41
C LEU A 46 -24.05 32.00 24.12
N ASP A 47 -24.27 33.02 24.95
CA ASP A 47 -25.40 33.95 24.83
C ASP A 47 -25.24 34.94 23.67
N HIS A 48 -24.00 35.23 23.28
CA HIS A 48 -23.67 36.23 22.27
C HIS A 48 -23.18 35.63 20.94
N ARG A 49 -23.31 34.30 20.77
CA ARG A 49 -22.83 33.58 19.58
C ARG A 49 -23.55 33.93 18.27
N THR A 50 -24.78 34.43 18.34
CA THR A 50 -25.59 34.78 17.15
C THR A 50 -25.33 36.21 16.70
N GLU A 51 -25.50 36.48 15.40
CA GLU A 51 -25.26 37.81 14.81
C GLU A 51 -26.12 38.91 15.46
N THR A 52 -27.35 38.59 15.81
CA THR A 52 -28.28 39.52 16.48
C THR A 52 -27.90 39.77 17.94
N ALA A 53 -27.39 38.75 18.64
CA ALA A 53 -27.06 38.86 20.05
C ALA A 53 -25.87 39.79 20.29
N HIS A 54 -24.80 39.71 19.49
CA HIS A 54 -23.65 40.60 19.61
C HIS A 54 -23.70 41.88 18.77
N LYS A 55 -24.85 42.19 18.16
CA LYS A 55 -25.01 43.35 17.25
C LYS A 55 -23.91 43.36 16.19
N CYS A 56 -23.85 42.29 15.40
CA CYS A 56 -22.80 42.04 14.43
C CYS A 56 -22.62 43.23 13.47
N PRO A 57 -21.39 43.77 13.29
CA PRO A 57 -21.14 44.84 12.32
C PRO A 57 -21.31 44.40 10.87
N GLN A 58 -21.30 43.09 10.62
CA GLN A 58 -21.37 42.49 9.28
C GLN A 58 -22.54 41.51 9.16
N GLU A 59 -23.71 41.85 9.72
CA GLU A 59 -24.88 40.98 9.71
C GLU A 59 -25.22 40.45 8.30
N GLY A 60 -25.45 39.14 8.21
CA GLY A 60 -25.76 38.42 6.99
C GLY A 60 -24.61 38.26 6.00
N ALA A 61 -23.39 38.72 6.30
CA ALA A 61 -22.23 38.56 5.40
C ALA A 61 -21.93 37.08 5.11
N TRP A 62 -22.02 36.22 6.13
CA TRP A 62 -21.89 34.77 5.97
C TRP A 62 -22.95 34.19 5.03
N SER A 63 -24.22 34.57 5.22
CA SER A 63 -25.33 34.10 4.39
C SER A 63 -25.15 34.49 2.93
N ARG A 64 -24.78 35.76 2.66
CA ARG A 64 -24.48 36.26 1.31
C ARG A 64 -23.32 35.51 0.66
N ARG A 65 -22.22 35.30 1.39
CA ARG A 65 -21.05 34.54 0.91
C ARG A 65 -21.44 33.10 0.53
N ARG A 66 -22.22 32.43 1.38
CA ARG A 66 -22.65 31.06 1.14
C ARG A 66 -23.62 30.94 -0.05
N ALA A 67 -24.51 31.91 -0.22
CA ALA A 67 -25.40 31.97 -1.38
C ALA A 67 -24.61 32.14 -2.69
N ALA A 68 -23.58 32.99 -2.71
CA ALA A 68 -22.71 33.17 -3.88
C ALA A 68 -21.92 31.88 -4.25
N LEU A 69 -21.46 31.12 -3.25
CA LEU A 69 -20.80 29.84 -3.47
C LEU A 69 -21.76 28.77 -4.02
N ASN A 70 -23.00 28.73 -3.54
CA ASN A 70 -24.01 27.79 -4.04
C ASN A 70 -24.47 28.08 -5.47
N ASN A 71 -24.37 29.33 -5.93
CA ASN A 71 -24.71 29.74 -7.28
C ASN A 71 -23.53 29.67 -8.27
N SER A 72 -22.35 29.26 -7.79
CA SER A 72 -21.21 29.02 -8.68
C SER A 72 -21.44 27.72 -9.46
N PRO A 73 -21.27 27.70 -10.80
CA PRO A 73 -21.36 26.49 -11.59
C PRO A 73 -20.19 25.57 -11.21
N SER A 74 -20.44 24.67 -10.25
CA SER A 74 -19.46 23.69 -9.81
C SER A 74 -19.16 22.75 -10.98
N THR A 75 -17.99 22.93 -11.59
CA THR A 75 -17.52 22.11 -12.71
C THR A 75 -16.76 20.90 -12.16
N THR A 76 -17.36 20.11 -11.25
CA THR A 76 -16.74 18.84 -10.81
C THR A 76 -17.76 17.86 -10.26
N LEU A 77 -17.68 16.64 -10.82
CA LEU A 77 -18.30 15.37 -10.47
C LEU A 77 -19.85 15.30 -10.49
N PRO A 78 -20.40 14.23 -11.10
CA PRO A 78 -21.83 13.97 -11.03
C PRO A 78 -22.25 13.87 -9.56
N LYS A 79 -23.32 14.60 -9.20
CA LYS A 79 -23.99 14.47 -7.91
C LYS A 79 -24.20 12.97 -7.64
N PRO A 80 -23.75 12.44 -6.49
CA PRO A 80 -23.93 11.03 -6.18
C PRO A 80 -25.43 10.75 -6.17
N SER A 81 -25.91 10.02 -7.18
CA SER A 81 -27.30 9.57 -7.20
C SER A 81 -27.48 8.53 -6.10
N LEU A 82 -28.67 8.47 -5.50
CA LEU A 82 -29.04 7.41 -4.53
C LEU A 82 -28.69 6.01 -5.06
N TYR A 83 -28.75 5.83 -6.37
CA TYR A 83 -28.45 4.56 -7.03
C TYR A 83 -26.95 4.27 -7.20
N THR A 84 -26.11 5.31 -7.18
CA THR A 84 -24.64 5.18 -7.37
C THR A 84 -23.91 5.05 -6.03
N HIS A 85 -24.50 5.52 -4.93
CA HIS A 85 -23.82 5.61 -3.65
C HIS A 85 -23.99 4.36 -2.77
N ASP A 86 -25.05 3.57 -2.98
CA ASP A 86 -25.35 2.41 -2.15
C ASP A 86 -24.47 1.21 -2.50
N GLN A 87 -23.31 1.12 -1.85
CA GLN A 87 -22.44 -0.04 -1.89
C GLN A 87 -22.84 -1.00 -0.77
N GLN A 88 -22.60 -2.30 -0.94
CA GLN A 88 -22.77 -3.28 0.14
C GLN A 88 -21.49 -3.35 0.98
N CYS A 89 -21.65 -3.72 2.25
CA CYS A 89 -20.53 -4.08 3.11
C CYS A 89 -19.67 -5.15 2.42
N ALA A 90 -18.35 -4.98 2.46
CA ALA A 90 -17.42 -5.91 1.83
C ALA A 90 -17.36 -7.30 2.47
N GLU A 91 -17.90 -7.44 3.68
CA GLU A 91 -18.01 -8.71 4.38
C GLU A 91 -19.08 -9.59 3.72
N LEU A 92 -18.72 -10.80 3.28
CA LEU A 92 -19.57 -11.65 2.43
C LEU A 92 -20.86 -12.09 3.13
N SER A 93 -20.82 -12.20 4.46
CA SER A 93 -21.98 -12.53 5.30
C SER A 93 -22.90 -11.32 5.53
N CYS A 94 -22.43 -10.10 5.24
CA CYS A 94 -23.11 -8.85 5.56
C CYS A 94 -23.68 -8.17 4.32
N LYS A 95 -25.01 -8.16 4.21
CA LYS A 95 -25.74 -7.49 3.11
C LYS A 95 -26.13 -6.05 3.44
N THR A 96 -25.54 -5.46 4.47
CA THR A 96 -25.88 -4.09 4.87
C THR A 96 -25.36 -3.09 3.85
N LEU A 97 -26.23 -2.18 3.41
CA LEU A 97 -25.87 -1.06 2.54
C LEU A 97 -25.08 -0.02 3.35
N ILE A 98 -23.87 0.24 2.88
CA ILE A 98 -22.99 1.30 3.36
C ILE A 98 -23.23 2.55 2.52
N ASN A 99 -22.59 3.67 2.87
CA ASN A 99 -22.75 4.95 2.19
C ASN A 99 -24.18 5.55 2.29
N THR A 100 -25.00 5.09 3.22
CA THR A 100 -26.30 5.72 3.49
C THR A 100 -26.16 6.74 4.62
N SER A 101 -27.09 7.70 4.74
CA SER A 101 -27.07 8.69 5.82
C SER A 101 -27.09 8.07 7.23
N ARG A 102 -27.59 6.83 7.36
CA ARG A 102 -27.66 6.09 8.62
C ARG A 102 -26.50 5.11 8.81
N MET A 103 -25.84 4.72 7.72
CA MET A 103 -24.73 3.76 7.69
C MET A 103 -23.57 4.34 6.87
N PRO A 104 -22.72 5.21 7.46
CA PRO A 104 -21.53 5.70 6.78
C PRO A 104 -20.59 4.52 6.50
N ALA A 105 -19.91 4.56 5.35
CA ALA A 105 -18.91 3.55 5.02
C ALA A 105 -17.64 3.78 5.84
N ASN A 106 -17.16 2.72 6.49
CA ASN A 106 -15.89 2.73 7.21
C ASN A 106 -14.84 1.94 6.43
N HIS A 107 -13.76 2.63 6.05
CA HIS A 107 -12.66 2.04 5.31
C HIS A 107 -11.67 1.37 6.27
N CYS A 108 -11.24 0.17 5.91
CA CYS A 108 -10.18 -0.53 6.62
C CYS A 108 -8.82 -0.22 5.97
N THR A 109 -7.84 0.24 6.75
CA THR A 109 -6.51 0.67 6.26
C THR A 109 -5.60 -0.47 5.83
N THR A 110 -5.88 -1.69 6.27
CA THR A 110 -5.06 -2.88 6.02
C THR A 110 -5.52 -3.64 4.78
N CYS A 111 -6.83 -3.77 4.57
CA CYS A 111 -7.39 -4.49 3.40
C CYS A 111 -8.00 -3.54 2.33
N ASN A 112 -8.09 -2.24 2.61
CA ASN A 112 -8.64 -1.21 1.72
C ASN A 112 -10.04 -1.51 1.19
N ARG A 113 -10.89 -2.13 2.03
CA ARG A 113 -12.32 -2.31 1.76
C ARG A 113 -13.18 -1.45 2.67
N SER A 114 -14.39 -1.19 2.21
CA SER A 114 -15.41 -0.45 2.95
C SER A 114 -16.39 -1.41 3.60
N TYR A 115 -16.62 -1.20 4.89
CA TYR A 115 -17.50 -2.01 5.70
C TYR A 115 -18.57 -1.15 6.36
N CYS A 116 -19.52 -1.80 7.02
CA CYS A 116 -20.53 -1.18 7.85
C CYS A 116 -20.01 -0.98 9.28
N LEU A 117 -20.75 -0.23 10.10
CA LEU A 117 -20.34 0.08 11.49
C LEU A 117 -20.10 -1.17 12.35
N LYS A 118 -20.81 -2.27 12.07
CA LYS A 118 -20.64 -3.56 12.75
C LYS A 118 -19.35 -4.29 12.36
N HIS A 119 -18.82 -4.02 11.17
CA HIS A 119 -17.63 -4.66 10.63
C HIS A 119 -16.49 -3.65 10.46
N ARG A 120 -16.41 -2.66 11.36
CA ARG A 120 -15.44 -1.57 11.28
C ARG A 120 -14.06 -1.97 11.74
N MET A 121 -13.98 -2.85 12.73
CA MET A 121 -12.71 -3.23 13.33
C MET A 121 -12.13 -4.43 12.58
N GLN A 122 -10.81 -4.64 12.66
CA GLN A 122 -10.12 -5.71 11.94
C GLN A 122 -10.52 -7.11 12.41
N GLU A 123 -11.04 -7.24 13.62
CA GLU A 123 -11.58 -8.46 14.20
C GLU A 123 -12.96 -8.85 13.65
N ASP A 124 -13.72 -7.87 13.18
CA ASP A 124 -15.10 -8.06 12.73
C ASP A 124 -15.21 -8.47 11.26
N HIS A 125 -14.08 -8.57 10.57
CA HIS A 125 -14.01 -9.03 9.18
C HIS A 125 -12.75 -9.85 8.95
N ASP A 126 -12.71 -10.62 7.87
CA ASP A 126 -11.58 -11.48 7.51
C ASP A 126 -10.38 -10.69 6.96
N CYS A 127 -9.94 -9.64 7.66
CA CYS A 127 -8.90 -8.71 7.22
C CYS A 127 -7.59 -9.41 6.81
N LYS A 128 -7.21 -10.47 7.53
CA LYS A 128 -5.92 -11.18 7.33
C LYS A 128 -5.90 -12.00 6.04
N ASN A 129 -7.05 -12.50 5.60
CA ASN A 129 -7.17 -13.36 4.43
C ASN A 129 -7.40 -12.56 3.13
N LEU A 130 -7.70 -11.27 3.26
CA LEU A 130 -8.04 -10.39 2.16
C LEU A 130 -6.80 -9.65 1.63
N LYS A 131 -6.49 -9.82 0.34
CA LYS A 131 -5.43 -9.03 -0.33
C LYS A 131 -5.86 -7.56 -0.40
N PRO A 132 -5.02 -6.59 0.01
CA PRO A 132 -5.38 -5.17 -0.02
C PRO A 132 -5.74 -4.70 -1.44
N LEU A 133 -6.91 -4.07 -1.59
CA LEU A 133 -7.28 -3.43 -2.87
C LEU A 133 -6.39 -2.19 -3.10
N GLY A 134 -5.92 -1.99 -4.33
CA GLY A 134 -5.12 -0.82 -4.69
C GLY A 134 -3.65 -0.85 -4.26
N ALA A 135 -3.20 -1.89 -3.55
CA ALA A 135 -1.78 -2.15 -3.39
C ALA A 135 -1.22 -2.50 -4.78
N ARG A 136 -0.57 -1.53 -5.44
CA ARG A 136 0.23 -1.78 -6.63
C ARG A 136 1.16 -2.94 -6.27
N PRO A 137 1.19 -4.05 -7.04
CA PRO A 137 2.12 -5.13 -6.73
C PRO A 137 3.51 -4.51 -6.66
N SER A 138 4.15 -4.61 -5.49
CA SER A 138 5.51 -4.11 -5.32
C SER A 138 6.36 -4.66 -6.45
N MET A 139 7.11 -3.80 -7.14
CA MET A 139 7.94 -4.17 -8.29
C MET A 139 8.85 -5.37 -7.95
N LEU A 140 9.21 -5.53 -6.67
CA LEU A 140 9.95 -6.66 -6.11
C LEU A 140 9.24 -8.02 -6.28
N ASN A 141 7.93 -8.10 -6.01
CA ASN A 141 7.19 -9.36 -6.16
C ASN A 141 6.99 -9.71 -7.64
N ALA A 142 6.68 -8.71 -8.47
CA ALA A 142 6.58 -8.91 -9.92
C ALA A 142 7.93 -9.35 -10.54
N GLN A 143 9.06 -8.82 -10.05
CA GLN A 143 10.39 -9.23 -10.49
C GLN A 143 10.77 -10.62 -9.99
N ARG A 144 10.40 -10.97 -8.75
CA ARG A 144 10.60 -12.32 -8.19
C ARG A 144 9.83 -13.38 -8.97
N ASP A 145 8.57 -13.14 -9.29
CA ASP A 145 7.71 -14.08 -10.03
C ASP A 145 8.19 -14.26 -11.49
N ARG A 146 8.65 -13.18 -12.13
CA ARG A 146 9.29 -13.25 -13.46
C ARG A 146 10.61 -14.00 -13.41
N GLY A 147 11.44 -13.78 -12.38
CA GLY A 147 12.71 -14.49 -12.19
C GLY A 147 12.53 -15.99 -11.97
N LEU A 148 11.58 -16.40 -11.12
CA LEU A 148 11.24 -17.81 -10.88
C LEU A 148 10.72 -18.49 -12.14
N SER A 149 9.86 -17.82 -12.90
CA SER A 149 9.29 -18.34 -14.16
C SER A 149 10.34 -18.48 -15.27
N ALA A 150 11.29 -17.54 -15.35
CA ALA A 150 12.41 -17.63 -16.30
C ALA A 150 13.36 -18.79 -15.97
N LEU A 151 13.63 -19.03 -14.69
CA LEU A 151 14.50 -20.12 -14.23
C LEU A 151 13.83 -21.50 -14.42
N ALA A 152 12.51 -21.59 -14.23
CA ALA A 152 11.72 -22.78 -14.55
C ALA A 152 11.81 -23.13 -16.06
N LYS A 153 11.57 -22.14 -16.94
CA LYS A 153 11.69 -22.31 -18.39
C LYS A 153 13.10 -22.71 -18.83
N LEU A 154 14.14 -22.15 -18.20
CA LEU A 154 15.53 -22.53 -18.48
C LEU A 154 15.83 -23.97 -18.07
N LYS A 155 15.28 -24.42 -16.94
CA LYS A 155 15.42 -25.81 -16.47
C LYS A 155 14.78 -26.79 -17.45
N GLU A 156 13.56 -26.50 -17.90
CA GLU A 156 12.83 -27.30 -18.90
C GLU A 156 13.58 -27.36 -20.24
N TRP A 157 14.06 -26.21 -20.74
CA TRP A 157 14.88 -26.15 -21.94
C TRP A 157 16.15 -27.01 -21.82
N SER A 158 16.84 -26.92 -20.67
CA SER A 158 18.07 -27.70 -20.44
C SER A 158 17.81 -29.21 -20.36
N ALA A 159 16.66 -29.63 -19.83
CA ALA A 159 16.26 -31.02 -19.74
C ALA A 159 15.92 -31.59 -21.13
N ASN A 160 15.16 -30.84 -21.93
CA ASN A 160 14.86 -31.23 -23.32
C ASN A 160 16.13 -31.33 -24.17
N LYS A 161 17.06 -30.38 -24.03
CA LYS A 161 18.33 -30.41 -24.76
C LYS A 161 19.20 -31.60 -24.37
N ARG A 162 19.26 -31.93 -23.08
CA ARG A 162 19.93 -33.15 -22.58
C ARG A 162 19.31 -34.43 -23.12
N ALA A 163 17.99 -34.50 -23.22
CA ALA A 163 17.29 -35.65 -23.80
C ALA A 163 17.54 -35.77 -25.31
N GLU A 164 17.60 -34.65 -26.03
CA GLU A 164 17.92 -34.61 -27.46
C GLU A 164 19.37 -35.06 -27.75
N ASP A 165 20.33 -34.55 -26.96
CA ASP A 165 21.74 -34.92 -27.09
C ASP A 165 21.97 -36.40 -26.71
N ALA A 166 21.24 -36.95 -25.74
CA ALA A 166 21.29 -38.37 -25.40
C ALA A 166 20.78 -39.26 -26.55
N LYS A 167 19.69 -38.85 -27.22
CA LYS A 167 19.16 -39.56 -28.40
C LYS A 167 20.12 -39.53 -29.59
N LYS A 168 20.80 -38.40 -29.82
CA LYS A 168 21.85 -38.26 -30.86
C LYS A 168 23.10 -39.09 -30.56
N ARG A 169 23.43 -39.31 -29.28
CA ARG A 169 24.53 -40.20 -28.87
C ARG A 169 24.18 -41.68 -28.98
N SER A 170 22.92 -42.07 -28.78
CA SER A 170 22.47 -43.46 -28.95
C SER A 170 22.27 -43.89 -30.40
N SER A 171 22.03 -42.94 -31.32
CA SER A 171 21.86 -43.23 -32.75
C SER A 171 23.16 -43.42 -33.53
N SER A 172 24.34 -43.21 -32.91
CA SER A 172 25.65 -43.37 -33.58
C SER A 172 26.32 -44.73 -33.33
N SER A 173 25.58 -45.75 -32.85
CA SER A 173 26.13 -47.07 -32.52
C SER A 173 25.68 -48.20 -33.47
N ARG A 174 24.89 -47.94 -34.51
CA ARG A 174 24.52 -49.00 -35.47
C ARG A 174 24.47 -48.49 -36.91
N SER A 175 25.59 -48.65 -37.61
CA SER A 175 25.71 -49.24 -38.96
C SER A 175 26.95 -48.68 -39.64
N GLY A 176 27.81 -49.59 -40.10
CA GLY A 176 28.92 -49.25 -40.98
C GLY A 176 28.39 -48.66 -42.28
N GLY A 177 29.01 -47.56 -42.71
CA GLY A 177 28.69 -46.89 -43.96
C GLY A 177 29.68 -45.77 -44.19
N LEU A 178 30.64 -46.03 -45.09
CA LEU A 178 31.47 -44.99 -45.70
C LEU A 178 30.53 -44.01 -46.42
N PHE A 179 30.85 -42.71 -46.38
CA PHE A 179 30.08 -41.58 -46.93
C PHE A 179 28.93 -41.06 -46.05
N SER A 180 29.25 -40.18 -45.09
CA SER A 180 28.39 -39.01 -44.87
C SER A 180 29.22 -37.74 -44.62
N SER A 181 28.89 -36.78 -45.47
CA SER A 181 29.43 -35.44 -45.60
C SER A 181 29.06 -34.57 -44.39
N LEU A 182 30.09 -33.90 -43.85
CA LEU A 182 30.06 -32.51 -43.39
C LEU A 182 28.89 -32.09 -42.46
N SER A 183 28.94 -32.56 -41.22
CA SER A 183 28.52 -31.73 -40.08
C SER A 183 29.55 -31.87 -38.97
N LYS A 184 30.72 -31.27 -39.22
CA LYS A 184 31.70 -30.92 -38.19
C LYS A 184 30.98 -30.09 -37.13
N ARG A 185 30.51 -30.73 -36.06
CA ARG A 185 30.44 -30.07 -34.75
C ARG A 185 31.88 -29.72 -34.39
N THR A 186 32.32 -28.53 -34.76
CA THR A 186 33.52 -27.91 -34.22
C THR A 186 33.23 -27.55 -32.76
N THR A 187 33.19 -28.54 -31.87
CA THR A 187 33.64 -28.27 -30.51
C THR A 187 35.11 -27.95 -30.65
N SER A 188 35.43 -26.68 -30.83
CA SER A 188 36.81 -26.20 -30.95
C SER A 188 37.61 -26.78 -29.77
N ALA A 189 38.88 -27.13 -29.99
CA ALA A 189 39.75 -27.55 -28.90
C ALA A 189 39.72 -26.54 -27.72
N ALA A 190 39.50 -25.25 -28.03
CA ALA A 190 39.24 -24.20 -27.07
C ALA A 190 37.99 -24.45 -26.19
N SER A 191 36.87 -24.90 -26.76
CA SER A 191 35.66 -25.23 -25.99
C SER A 191 35.83 -26.46 -25.09
N ALA A 192 36.61 -27.46 -25.52
CA ALA A 192 36.95 -28.63 -24.70
C ALA A 192 37.88 -28.23 -23.54
N ALA A 193 38.94 -27.47 -23.82
CA ALA A 193 39.86 -26.94 -22.82
C ALA A 193 39.15 -26.06 -21.78
N GLN A 194 38.18 -25.23 -22.20
CA GLN A 194 37.38 -24.42 -21.29
C GLN A 194 36.50 -25.28 -20.36
N ASN A 195 35.92 -26.36 -20.87
CA ASN A 195 35.12 -27.27 -20.06
C ASN A 195 35.99 -28.03 -19.04
N GLU A 196 37.18 -28.48 -19.45
CA GLU A 196 38.14 -29.15 -18.57
C GLU A 196 38.62 -28.22 -17.44
N LEU A 197 38.98 -26.97 -17.77
CA LEU A 197 39.30 -25.95 -16.77
C LEU A 197 38.13 -25.67 -15.81
N ASN A 198 36.90 -25.62 -16.33
CA ASN A 198 35.72 -25.43 -15.48
C ASN A 198 35.43 -26.63 -14.58
N THR A 199 35.72 -27.86 -15.04
CA THR A 199 35.63 -29.04 -14.18
C THR A 199 36.70 -29.02 -13.09
N LEU A 200 37.94 -28.66 -13.41
CA LEU A 200 39.03 -28.52 -12.44
C LEU A 200 38.70 -27.48 -11.37
N LYS A 201 38.13 -26.33 -11.76
CA LYS A 201 37.69 -25.30 -10.81
C LYS A 201 36.57 -25.77 -9.88
N ARG A 202 35.72 -26.69 -10.31
CA ARG A 202 34.59 -27.23 -9.52
C ARG A 202 35.01 -28.34 -8.57
N THR A 203 35.99 -29.16 -8.95
CA THR A 203 36.44 -30.31 -8.16
C THR A 203 37.67 -30.03 -7.31
N ALA A 204 38.33 -28.88 -7.53
CA ALA A 204 39.49 -28.46 -6.74
C ALA A 204 39.14 -28.30 -5.26
N LYS A 205 39.93 -28.95 -4.41
CA LYS A 205 39.89 -28.83 -2.96
C LYS A 205 40.84 -27.70 -2.54
N GLY A 206 40.35 -26.71 -1.80
CA GLY A 206 41.15 -25.57 -1.33
C GLY A 206 40.39 -24.70 -0.35
N GLU A 207 41.11 -23.84 0.37
CA GLU A 207 40.54 -22.95 1.38
C GLU A 207 39.71 -21.83 0.72
N ALA A 208 38.53 -21.55 1.28
CA ALA A 208 37.59 -20.54 0.75
C ALA A 208 38.11 -19.09 0.89
N SER A 209 39.08 -18.87 1.79
CA SER A 209 39.66 -17.57 2.13
C SER A 209 40.48 -16.94 0.98
N ILE A 210 40.99 -17.75 0.05
CA ILE A 210 41.88 -17.26 -1.00
C ILE A 210 41.05 -16.65 -2.16
N PRO A 211 41.29 -15.39 -2.55
CA PRO A 211 40.62 -14.76 -3.69
C PRO A 211 40.83 -15.56 -4.98
N VAL A 212 39.80 -15.64 -5.84
CA VAL A 212 39.80 -16.47 -7.06
C VAL A 212 40.99 -16.17 -7.98
N GLU A 213 41.42 -14.91 -8.05
CA GLU A 213 42.55 -14.46 -8.88
C GLU A 213 43.92 -15.01 -8.42
N LYS A 214 44.05 -15.40 -7.14
CA LYS A 214 45.28 -15.93 -6.56
C LYS A 214 45.30 -17.46 -6.48
N ARG A 215 44.30 -18.14 -7.05
CA ARG A 215 44.20 -19.61 -7.00
C ARG A 215 44.95 -20.25 -8.16
N VAL A 216 45.86 -21.16 -7.85
CA VAL A 216 46.55 -22.02 -8.83
C VAL A 216 45.87 -23.38 -8.84
N TYR A 217 45.42 -23.84 -10.01
CA TYR A 217 44.79 -25.14 -10.19
C TYR A 217 45.80 -26.11 -10.80
N LEU A 218 46.18 -27.14 -10.05
CA LEU A 218 47.11 -28.17 -10.50
C LEU A 218 46.32 -29.42 -10.92
N TYR A 219 46.61 -29.92 -12.11
CA TYR A 219 46.16 -31.24 -12.58
C TYR A 219 47.23 -32.25 -12.15
N VAL A 220 46.90 -33.13 -11.21
CA VAL A 220 47.78 -34.22 -10.76
C VAL A 220 47.26 -35.53 -11.35
#